data_AF-A0A354XIF9-F1
#
_entry.id   AF-A0A354XIF9-F1
#
_cell.length_a   1.000
_cell.length_b   1.000
_cell.length_c   1.000
_cell.angle_alpha   90.00
_cell.angle_beta   90.00
_cell.angle_gamma   90.00
#
_symmetry.space_group_name_H-M   'P 1'
#
loop_
_entity.id
_entity.type
_entity.pdbx_description
1 polymer ?
#
loop_
_entity_poly.entity_id
_entity_poly.type
_entity_poly.pdbx_seq_one_letter_code
_entity_poly.pdbx_strand_id
1 'polypeptide(L)' 'GMTIGDKFDQIAAQYPDNDALIALHQNIHWSYRELQQEVNRCARALLAIGVQKGDRVGIWAPNCS' A
#
# COMPACT_ATOMS: atom_id res chain seq x y z
N GLY A 1 8.48 -13.56 -13.74
CA GLY A 1 7.67 -13.92 -12.55
C GLY A 1 6.91 -12.70 -12.11
N MET A 2 5.76 -12.88 -11.48
CA MET A 2 4.90 -11.80 -10.96
C MET A 2 5.49 -11.26 -9.64
N THR A 3 5.49 -9.94 -9.43
CA THR A 3 5.89 -9.34 -8.15
C THR A 3 4.70 -9.28 -7.18
N ILE A 4 4.97 -9.01 -5.91
CA ILE A 4 3.92 -8.82 -4.89
C ILE A 4 3.05 -7.60 -5.27
N GLY A 5 3.67 -6.52 -5.76
CA GLY A 5 2.95 -5.33 -6.24
C GLY A 5 2.02 -5.66 -7.41
N ASP A 6 2.51 -6.39 -8.42
CA ASP A 6 1.68 -6.79 -9.57
C ASP A 6 0.47 -7.62 -9.13
N LYS A 7 0.66 -8.54 -8.17
CA LYS A 7 -0.44 -9.36 -7.67
C LYS A 7 -1.46 -8.54 -6.89
N PHE A 8 -0.99 -7.60 -6.08
CA PHE A 8 -1.85 -6.68 -5.33
C PHE A 8 -2.67 -5.80 -6.28
N ASP A 9 -2.06 -5.22 -7.30
CA ASP A 9 -2.74 -4.40 -8.30
C ASP A 9 -3.81 -5.20 -9.07
N GLN A 10 -3.53 -6.47 -9.38
CA GLN A 10 -4.52 -7.36 -9.99
C GLN A 10 -5.75 -7.56 -9.09
N ILE A 11 -5.54 -7.82 -7.79
CA ILE A 11 -6.64 -8.03 -6.83
C ILE A 11 -7.41 -6.73 -6.61
N ALA A 12 -6.72 -5.59 -6.48
CA ALA A 12 -7.35 -4.30 -6.29
C ALA A 12 -8.21 -3.89 -7.51
N ALA A 13 -7.79 -4.26 -8.72
CA ALA A 13 -8.60 -4.06 -9.92
C ALA A 13 -9.81 -5.02 -9.98
N GLN A 14 -9.66 -6.25 -9.50
CA GLN A 14 -10.71 -7.27 -9.54
C GLN A 14 -11.80 -7.06 -8.48
N TYR A 15 -11.43 -6.56 -7.30
CA TYR A 15 -12.33 -6.39 -6.15
C TYR A 15 -12.17 -5.00 -5.51
N PRO A 16 -12.37 -3.90 -6.27
CA PRO A 16 -11.97 -2.56 -5.84
C PRO A 16 -12.72 -2.06 -4.61
N ASP A 17 -13.99 -2.45 -4.46
CA ASP A 17 -14.88 -1.95 -3.41
C ASP A 17 -15.00 -2.94 -2.24
N ASN A 18 -14.27 -4.07 -2.28
CA ASN A 18 -14.17 -4.99 -1.15
C ASN A 18 -13.22 -4.44 -0.09
N ASP A 19 -13.50 -4.76 1.17
CA ASP A 19 -12.66 -4.41 2.31
C ASP A 19 -11.25 -4.99 2.19
N ALA A 20 -10.23 -4.15 2.37
CA ALA A 20 -8.83 -4.53 2.32
C ALA A 20 -8.10 -4.28 3.64
N LEU A 21 -8.45 -3.21 4.36
CA LEU A 21 -7.85 -2.88 5.65
C LEU A 21 -8.91 -2.34 6.61
N ILE A 22 -9.06 -2.99 7.76
CA ILE A 22 -9.94 -2.55 8.84
C ILE A 22 -9.09 -2.43 10.10
N ALA A 23 -8.92 -1.20 10.60
CA ALA A 23 -8.18 -0.91 11.82
C ALA A 23 -9.06 -0.12 12.79
N LEU A 24 -9.80 -0.86 13.62
CA LEU A 24 -10.82 -0.33 14.53
C LEU A 24 -10.31 0.79 15.45
N HIS A 25 -9.14 0.60 16.05
CA HIS A 25 -8.52 1.57 16.96
C HIS A 25 -8.17 2.93 16.31
N GLN A 26 -7.99 2.95 14.99
CA GLN A 26 -7.69 4.15 14.20
C GLN A 26 -8.94 4.65 13.45
N ASN A 27 -10.08 3.97 13.60
CA ASN A 27 -11.31 4.21 12.85
C ASN A 27 -11.08 4.19 11.33
N ILE A 28 -10.22 3.28 10.86
CA ILE A 28 -9.92 3.10 9.45
C ILE A 28 -10.68 1.89 8.91
N HIS A 29 -11.33 2.12 7.78
CA HIS A 29 -11.98 1.09 6.98
C HIS A 29 -11.75 1.46 5.52
N TRP A 30 -10.83 0.77 4.87
CA TRP A 30 -10.46 1.00 3.49
C TRP A 30 -10.80 -0.19 2.62
N SER A 31 -11.41 0.11 1.48
CA SER A 31 -11.51 -0.77 0.33
C SER A 31 -10.15 -1.00 -0.34
N TYR A 32 -10.05 -2.01 -1.20
CA TYR A 32 -8.83 -2.24 -1.99
C TYR A 32 -8.43 -1.03 -2.83
N ARG A 33 -9.41 -0.29 -3.37
CA ARG A 33 -9.18 0.94 -4.13
C ARG A 33 -8.52 2.01 -3.27
N GLU A 34 -9.03 2.26 -2.08
CA GLU A 34 -8.50 3.27 -1.16
C GLU A 34 -7.11 2.88 -0.66
N LEU A 35 -6.91 1.61 -0.29
CA LEU A 35 -5.61 1.10 0.10
C LEU A 35 -4.57 1.25 -1.03
N GLN A 36 -4.95 0.93 -2.27
CA GLN A 36 -4.06 1.12 -3.44
C GLN A 36 -3.68 2.58 -3.65
N GLN A 37 -4.60 3.52 -3.42
CA GLN A 37 -4.30 4.95 -3.51
C GLN A 37 -3.26 5.39 -2.48
N GLU A 38 -3.38 4.94 -1.22
CA GLU A 38 -2.41 5.24 -0.17
C GLU A 38 -1.05 4.57 -0.39
N VAL A 39 -1.03 3.32 -0.86
CA VAL A 39 0.21 2.63 -1.26
C VAL A 39 0.91 3.41 -2.37
N ASN A 40 0.18 3.83 -3.41
CA ASN A 40 0.74 4.62 -4.50
C ASN A 40 1.21 6.01 -4.05
N ARG A 41 0.53 6.62 -3.08
CA ARG A 41 0.95 7.88 -2.47
C ARG A 41 2.27 7.71 -1.72
N CYS A 42 2.41 6.65 -0.92
CA CYS A 42 3.66 6.31 -0.22
C CYS A 42 4.80 6.03 -1.22
N ALA A 43 4.54 5.23 -2.26
CA ALA A 43 5.52 4.92 -3.30
C ALA A 43 6.04 6.19 -4.00
N ARG A 44 5.14 7.12 -4.36
CA ARG A 44 5.54 8.42 -4.94
C ARG A 44 6.40 9.25 -3.97
N ALA A 45 6.10 9.23 -2.68
CA ALA A 45 6.91 9.93 -1.68
C ALA A 45 8.32 9.31 -1.55
N LEU A 46 8.43 7.98 -1.56
CA LEU A 46 9.73 7.29 -1.55
C LEU A 46 10.56 7.66 -2.78
N LEU A 47 9.94 7.70 -3.97
CA LEU A 47 10.61 8.15 -5.19
C LEU A 47 11.05 9.62 -5.08
N ALA A 48 10.20 10.48 -4.50
CA ALA A 48 10.50 11.91 -4.34
C ALA A 48 11.70 12.17 -3.40
N ILE A 49 11.93 11.31 -2.40
CA ILE A 49 13.12 11.38 -1.53
C ILE A 49 14.33 10.64 -2.10
N GLY A 50 14.23 10.12 -3.32
CA GLY A 50 15.37 9.55 -4.06
C GLY A 50 15.56 8.05 -3.91
N VAL A 51 14.59 7.30 -3.36
CA VAL A 51 14.68 5.83 -3.29
C VAL A 51 14.68 5.23 -4.69
N GLN A 52 15.61 4.33 -4.95
CA GLN A 52 15.78 3.63 -6.21
C GLN A 52 15.63 2.12 -6.06
N LYS A 53 15.49 1.44 -7.21
CA LYS A 53 15.46 -0.02 -7.26
C LYS A 53 16.77 -0.59 -6.71
N GLY A 54 16.67 -1.44 -5.70
CA GLY A 54 17.82 -2.06 -5.03
C GLY A 54 18.19 -1.38 -3.70
N ASP A 55 17.62 -0.20 -3.42
CA ASP A 55 17.81 0.46 -2.13
C ASP A 55 17.08 -0.29 -1.01
N ARG A 56 17.67 -0.21 0.18
CA ARG A 56 17.12 -0.78 1.40
C ARG A 56 16.46 0.34 2.20
N VAL A 57 15.15 0.25 2.39
CA VAL A 57 14.36 1.19 3.19
C VAL A 57 14.05 0.56 4.53
N GLY A 58 14.52 1.15 5.62
CA GLY A 58 14.17 0.73 6.98
C GLY A 58 12.81 1.29 7.38
N ILE A 59 11.90 0.42 7.83
CA ILE A 59 10.60 0.82 8.39
C ILE A 59 10.71 0.74 9.91
N TRP A 60 10.74 1.89 10.58
CA TRP A 60 10.64 1.98 12.04
C TRP A 60 9.32 2.64 12.41
N ALA A 61 8.32 1.81 12.70
CA ALA A 61 7.00 2.27 13.12
C ALA A 61 6.36 1.22 14.03
N PRO A 62 5.50 1.62 15.00
CA PRO A 62 4.55 0.69 15.60
C PRO A 62 3.58 0.18 14.53
N ASN A 63 2.75 -0.81 14.84
CA ASN A 63 1.66 -1.16 13.92
C ASN A 63 0.76 0.07 13.74
N CYS A 64 0.75 0.61 12.53
CA CYS A 64 0.00 1.78 12.14
C CYS A 64 -0.70 1.50 10.82
N SER A 65 -1.99 1.80 10.76
CA SER A 65 -2.78 1.85 9.52
C SER A 65 -3.09 3.30 9.18
#